data_AF-A0A5E7VYI4-F1
#
_entry.id   AF-A0A5E7VYI4-F1
#
_cell.length_a   1.000
_cell.length_b   1.000
_cell.length_c   1.000
_cell.angle_alpha   90.00
_cell.angle_beta   90.00
_cell.angle_gamma   90.00
#
_symmetry.space_group_name_H-M   'P 1'
#
loop_
_entity.id
_entity.type
_entity.pdbx_description
1 polymer ?
#
loop_
_entity_poly.entity_id
_entity_poly.type
_entity_poly.pdbx_seq_one_letter_code
_entity_poly.pdbx_strand_id
1 'polypeptide(L)'
;MSEFFERNVDVIQRRWPVLSARLLVENTSPLQAELVEGLGSTLSINGIQLTSRHDRTREARLQADSLPIDSPVVHVYGTGLGDLQMELLARAGLERLYVHILNGAVFALVLQLLDQQQWLGDPRVELMYAGDLAEIQLPFFALPSELVLADDFNAKIRDRLISETHLTFNNREFDPQAPDIVERLQASLELVQADCDVAELFDSRKGQEIFVIATGPSLEQHFETLRAIRNQAERPLFICVDTAYRPLLDHGVRPDVVVSIDQRISARHLPPEGTADIILAYMPMVDPQVLEAWQGPRYASYSASPIYQQLRQQWPKGELYGGGSVIHPAVDLAVKMGAAQITLFGADFAFPGDKTHAGWNDGDLGPQLGVAKHWVLDGRGQRIKTQLNFRSYLCELERFIAGHPHVRFYNSSRAGAMIVGAVFHPELTV
;
A
#
# COMPACT_ATOMS: atom_id res chain seq x y z
N MET A 1 -33.57 22.77 -6.53
CA MET A 1 -33.32 21.51 -5.79
C MET A 1 -34.34 20.52 -6.32
N SER A 2 -33.96 19.29 -6.68
CA SER A 2 -34.92 18.31 -7.22
C SER A 2 -35.77 17.72 -6.10
N GLU A 3 -37.00 17.29 -6.41
CA GLU A 3 -37.89 16.63 -5.44
C GLU A 3 -37.25 15.36 -4.84
N PHE A 4 -36.46 14.63 -5.62
CA PHE A 4 -35.68 13.49 -5.13
C PHE A 4 -34.62 13.91 -4.11
N PHE A 5 -33.91 15.02 -4.35
CA PHE A 5 -32.88 15.48 -3.43
C PHE A 5 -33.45 15.81 -2.06
N GLU A 6 -34.54 16.58 -2.00
CA GLU A 6 -35.19 16.95 -0.74
C GLU A 6 -35.61 15.70 0.05
N ARG A 7 -36.31 14.77 -0.62
CA ARG A 7 -36.77 13.51 -0.01
C ARG A 7 -35.63 12.63 0.50
N ASN A 8 -34.54 12.52 -0.25
CA ASN A 8 -33.38 11.73 0.13
C ASN A 8 -32.62 12.39 1.30
N VAL A 9 -32.36 13.69 1.20
CA VAL A 9 -31.65 14.46 2.22
C VAL A 9 -32.43 14.50 3.53
N ASP A 10 -33.76 14.55 3.51
CA ASP A 10 -34.58 14.49 4.72
C ASP A 10 -34.34 13.20 5.53
N VAL A 11 -34.23 12.05 4.84
CA VAL A 11 -33.91 10.78 5.49
C VAL A 11 -32.50 10.82 6.07
N ILE A 12 -31.53 11.33 5.31
CA ILE A 12 -30.14 11.43 5.73
C ILE A 12 -30.00 12.42 6.91
N GLN A 13 -30.66 13.57 6.88
CA GLN A 13 -30.61 14.57 7.94
C GLN A 13 -31.17 14.03 9.25
N ARG A 14 -32.27 13.25 9.17
CA ARG A 14 -32.87 12.62 10.34
C ARG A 14 -31.99 11.52 10.95
N ARG A 15 -31.30 10.73 10.13
CA ARG A 15 -30.52 9.56 10.57
C ARG A 15 -29.05 9.87 10.84
N TRP A 16 -28.44 10.70 9.99
CA TRP A 16 -27.02 11.04 9.96
C TRP A 16 -26.83 12.56 9.74
N PRO A 17 -27.20 13.42 10.72
CA PRO A 17 -27.22 14.88 10.54
C PRO A 17 -25.85 15.48 10.18
N VAL A 18 -24.76 14.94 10.75
CA VAL A 18 -23.39 15.39 10.43
C VAL A 18 -23.04 15.08 8.97
N LEU A 19 -23.43 13.91 8.48
CA LEU A 19 -23.21 13.50 7.10
C LEU A 19 -24.06 14.32 6.13
N SER A 20 -25.30 14.63 6.49
CA SER A 20 -26.17 15.53 5.72
C SER A 20 -25.51 16.90 5.52
N ALA A 21 -24.98 17.51 6.58
CA ALA A 21 -24.29 18.79 6.50
C ALA A 21 -23.09 18.76 5.54
N ARG A 22 -22.34 17.64 5.52
CA ARG A 22 -21.22 17.44 4.62
C ARG A 22 -21.65 17.27 3.17
N LEU A 23 -22.68 16.48 2.90
CA LEU A 23 -23.21 16.28 1.54
C LEU A 23 -23.81 17.55 0.94
N LEU A 24 -24.41 18.41 1.76
CA LEU A 24 -25.01 19.67 1.30
C LEU A 24 -23.99 20.68 0.76
N VAL A 25 -22.72 20.55 1.12
CA VAL A 25 -21.63 21.42 0.65
C VAL A 25 -20.80 20.79 -0.48
N GLU A 26 -21.11 19.56 -0.89
CA GLU A 26 -20.42 18.90 -2.00
C GLU A 26 -20.70 19.61 -3.33
N ASN A 27 -19.65 19.87 -4.10
CA ASN A 27 -19.78 20.52 -5.39
C ASN A 27 -19.91 19.48 -6.51
N THR A 28 -21.12 19.32 -7.04
CA THR A 28 -21.42 18.39 -8.14
C THR A 28 -21.11 18.97 -9.52
N SER A 29 -20.87 20.27 -9.66
CA SER A 29 -20.69 20.96 -10.95
C SER A 29 -19.54 20.44 -11.81
N PRO A 30 -18.40 19.98 -11.26
CA PRO A 30 -17.31 19.42 -12.06
C PRO A 30 -17.61 18.02 -12.65
N LEU A 31 -18.67 17.34 -12.19
CA LEU A 31 -18.99 15.98 -12.64
C LEU A 31 -19.72 16.03 -13.99
N GLN A 32 -19.15 15.35 -14.99
CA GLN A 32 -19.81 15.15 -16.27
C GLN A 32 -20.71 13.92 -16.17
N ALA A 33 -22.00 14.17 -15.99
CA ALA A 33 -22.99 13.12 -15.81
C ALA A 33 -23.84 12.93 -17.06
N GLU A 34 -23.96 11.69 -17.51
CA GLU A 34 -24.79 11.32 -18.67
C GLU A 34 -25.57 10.03 -18.39
N LEU A 35 -26.78 9.95 -18.94
CA LEU A 35 -27.54 8.71 -18.94
C LEU A 35 -27.00 7.81 -20.06
N VAL A 36 -26.60 6.60 -19.72
CA VAL A 36 -26.15 5.60 -20.70
C VAL A 36 -27.19 4.51 -20.81
N GLU A 37 -27.68 4.30 -22.03
CA GLU A 37 -28.71 3.31 -22.33
C GLU A 37 -28.11 2.02 -22.91
N GLY A 38 -28.77 0.91 -22.60
CA GLY A 38 -28.50 -0.42 -23.13
C GLY A 38 -29.80 -1.21 -23.19
N LEU A 39 -29.85 -2.38 -22.52
CA LEU A 39 -31.13 -3.06 -22.27
C LEU A 39 -31.87 -2.46 -21.07
N GLY A 40 -31.14 -1.78 -20.19
CA GLY A 40 -31.66 -0.89 -19.18
C GLY A 40 -30.97 0.48 -19.31
N SER A 41 -30.75 1.15 -18.19
CA SER A 41 -30.00 2.40 -18.15
C SER A 41 -29.16 2.52 -16.88
N THR A 42 -28.10 3.33 -16.96
CA THR A 42 -27.17 3.61 -15.86
C THR A 42 -26.70 5.06 -15.94
N LEU A 43 -26.14 5.56 -14.85
CA LEU A 43 -25.47 6.84 -14.82
C LEU A 43 -23.99 6.65 -15.14
N SER A 44 -23.47 7.41 -16.09
CA SER A 44 -22.03 7.54 -16.36
C SER A 44 -21.54 8.86 -15.79
N ILE A 45 -20.49 8.80 -14.97
CA ILE A 45 -19.84 9.98 -14.40
C ILE A 45 -18.40 10.02 -14.92
N ASN A 46 -18.04 11.10 -15.61
CA ASN A 46 -16.72 11.28 -16.23
C ASN A 46 -16.33 10.07 -17.12
N GLY A 47 -17.30 9.51 -17.85
CA GLY A 47 -17.11 8.34 -18.71
C GLY A 47 -17.09 6.98 -18.00
N ILE A 48 -17.34 6.95 -16.68
CA ILE A 48 -17.38 5.71 -15.88
C ILE A 48 -18.84 5.37 -15.54
N GLN A 49 -19.35 4.25 -16.04
CA GLN A 49 -20.67 3.73 -15.69
C GLN A 49 -20.70 3.26 -14.23
N LEU A 50 -21.66 3.75 -13.44
CA LEU A 50 -21.77 3.39 -12.02
C LEU A 50 -22.25 1.94 -11.83
N THR A 51 -23.17 1.49 -12.67
CA THR A 51 -23.69 0.12 -12.76
C THR A 51 -23.86 -0.30 -14.22
N SER A 52 -24.19 -1.56 -14.47
CA SER A 52 -24.46 -2.14 -15.79
C SER A 52 -25.60 -1.41 -16.51
N ARG A 53 -25.34 -0.93 -17.73
CA ARG A 53 -26.38 -0.40 -18.64
C ARG A 53 -27.31 -1.49 -19.21
N HIS A 54 -27.00 -2.76 -19.00
CA HIS A 54 -27.79 -3.88 -19.55
C HIS A 54 -28.72 -4.48 -18.51
N ASP A 55 -28.25 -4.70 -17.28
CA ASP A 55 -29.03 -5.32 -16.21
C ASP A 55 -28.40 -5.01 -14.84
N ARG A 56 -28.95 -4.00 -14.17
CA ARG A 56 -28.48 -3.52 -12.86
C ARG A 56 -28.75 -4.53 -11.75
N THR A 57 -29.93 -5.15 -11.79
CA THR A 57 -30.36 -6.14 -10.79
C THR A 57 -29.48 -7.40 -10.85
N ARG A 58 -29.17 -7.89 -12.06
CA ARG A 58 -28.28 -9.04 -12.21
C ARG A 58 -26.87 -8.73 -11.75
N GLU A 59 -26.35 -7.54 -12.06
CA GLU A 59 -25.04 -7.12 -11.56
C GLU A 59 -25.03 -7.09 -10.02
N ALA A 60 -26.01 -6.44 -9.39
CA ALA A 60 -26.13 -6.38 -7.93
C ALA A 60 -26.18 -7.78 -7.27
N ARG A 61 -26.88 -8.74 -7.89
CA ARG A 61 -26.89 -10.14 -7.44
C ARG A 61 -25.52 -10.79 -7.51
N LEU A 62 -24.82 -10.65 -8.62
CA LEU A 62 -23.46 -11.20 -8.77
C LEU A 62 -22.49 -10.60 -7.74
N GLN A 63 -22.63 -9.30 -7.47
CA GLN A 63 -21.83 -8.61 -6.46
C GLN A 63 -22.18 -9.14 -5.05
N ALA A 64 -23.46 -9.26 -4.72
CA ALA A 64 -23.91 -9.81 -3.45
C ALA A 64 -23.42 -11.26 -3.27
N ASP A 65 -23.55 -12.12 -4.28
CA ASP A 65 -23.18 -13.55 -4.25
C ASP A 65 -21.67 -13.77 -4.02
N SER A 66 -20.83 -12.76 -4.25
CA SER A 66 -19.41 -12.80 -3.91
C SER A 66 -19.13 -12.69 -2.40
N LEU A 67 -20.12 -12.29 -1.61
CA LEU A 67 -20.03 -12.12 -0.16
C LEU A 67 -20.58 -13.33 0.59
N PRO A 68 -20.05 -13.66 1.79
CA PRO A 68 -20.58 -14.75 2.61
C PRO A 68 -22.07 -14.57 2.89
N ILE A 69 -22.87 -15.60 2.59
CA ILE A 69 -24.34 -15.52 2.61
C ILE A 69 -24.91 -15.36 4.03
N ASP A 70 -24.25 -15.98 5.02
CA ASP A 70 -24.67 -15.99 6.42
C ASP A 70 -24.00 -14.90 7.26
N SER A 71 -23.41 -13.88 6.61
CA SER A 71 -22.78 -12.79 7.36
C SER A 71 -23.83 -11.84 7.94
N PRO A 72 -23.89 -11.66 9.28
CA PRO A 72 -24.84 -10.74 9.89
C PRO A 72 -24.49 -9.27 9.64
N VAL A 73 -23.24 -8.98 9.30
CA VAL A 73 -22.73 -7.64 9.06
C VAL A 73 -21.97 -7.60 7.73
N VAL A 74 -22.34 -6.68 6.85
CA VAL A 74 -21.68 -6.49 5.56
C VAL A 74 -21.30 -5.02 5.37
N HIS A 75 -20.14 -4.80 4.75
CA HIS A 75 -19.67 -3.46 4.36
C HIS A 75 -19.70 -3.30 2.83
N VAL A 76 -20.27 -2.20 2.35
CA VAL A 76 -20.27 -1.84 0.93
C VAL A 76 -19.52 -0.52 0.78
N TYR A 77 -18.43 -0.53 0.01
CA TYR A 77 -17.68 0.68 -0.30
C TYR A 77 -18.09 1.20 -1.67
N GLY A 78 -18.69 2.39 -1.66
CA GLY A 78 -19.40 2.99 -2.78
C GLY A 78 -20.92 2.88 -2.59
N THR A 79 -21.63 3.85 -3.13
CA THR A 79 -23.09 3.97 -3.05
C THR A 79 -23.79 3.44 -4.30
N GLY A 80 -23.13 3.49 -5.46
CA GLY A 80 -23.69 3.09 -6.74
C GLY A 80 -25.01 3.81 -6.99
N LEU A 81 -25.99 3.07 -7.48
CA LEU A 81 -27.37 3.57 -7.65
C LEU A 81 -28.35 2.93 -6.65
N GLY A 82 -27.84 2.27 -5.60
CA GLY A 82 -28.63 1.60 -4.55
C GLY A 82 -28.94 0.12 -4.80
N ASP A 83 -28.61 -0.44 -5.98
CA ASP A 83 -29.03 -1.80 -6.37
C ASP A 83 -28.43 -2.89 -5.48
N LEU A 84 -27.14 -2.80 -5.15
CA LEU A 84 -26.46 -3.78 -4.31
C LEU A 84 -27.00 -3.75 -2.87
N GLN A 85 -27.24 -2.55 -2.33
CA GLN A 85 -27.80 -2.37 -1.00
C GLN A 85 -29.17 -3.01 -0.90
N MET A 86 -30.01 -2.80 -1.91
CA MET A 86 -31.33 -3.41 -2.01
C MET A 86 -31.28 -4.94 -2.05
N GLU A 87 -30.37 -5.52 -2.83
CA GLU A 87 -30.18 -6.97 -2.91
C GLU A 87 -29.65 -7.56 -1.59
N LEU A 88 -28.70 -6.89 -0.93
CA LEU A 88 -28.17 -7.32 0.36
C LEU A 88 -29.22 -7.25 1.47
N LEU A 89 -30.03 -6.19 1.52
CA LEU A 89 -31.10 -6.02 2.51
C LEU A 89 -32.20 -7.09 2.40
N ALA A 90 -32.33 -7.77 1.26
CA ALA A 90 -33.24 -8.90 1.11
C ALA A 90 -32.76 -10.19 1.80
N ARG A 91 -31.49 -10.26 2.25
CA ARG A 91 -30.95 -11.43 2.96
C ARG A 91 -31.54 -11.54 4.35
N ALA A 92 -32.07 -12.73 4.68
CA ALA A 92 -32.72 -13.00 5.96
C ALA A 92 -31.77 -12.92 7.16
N GLY A 93 -30.49 -13.28 6.98
CA GLY A 93 -29.48 -13.27 8.04
C GLY A 93 -28.80 -11.92 8.28
N LEU A 94 -29.08 -10.90 7.46
CA LEU A 94 -28.41 -9.61 7.56
C LEU A 94 -29.00 -8.76 8.69
N GLU A 95 -28.18 -8.46 9.69
CA GLU A 95 -28.51 -7.60 10.83
C GLU A 95 -28.09 -6.14 10.60
N ARG A 96 -26.97 -5.92 9.90
CA ARG A 96 -26.40 -4.59 9.67
C ARG A 96 -25.72 -4.47 8.31
N LEU A 97 -26.02 -3.40 7.58
CA LEU A 97 -25.36 -3.00 6.34
C LEU A 97 -24.66 -1.66 6.53
N TYR A 98 -23.34 -1.65 6.46
CA TYR A 98 -22.57 -0.41 6.44
C TYR A 98 -22.31 0.01 4.99
N VAL A 99 -22.71 1.22 4.63
CA VAL A 99 -22.43 1.81 3.31
C VAL A 99 -21.42 2.95 3.50
N HIS A 100 -20.30 2.85 2.80
CA HIS A 100 -19.18 3.78 2.90
C HIS A 100 -19.08 4.62 1.63
N ILE A 101 -19.31 5.93 1.74
CA ILE A 101 -19.21 6.86 0.63
C ILE A 101 -17.74 7.01 0.22
N LEU A 102 -17.42 6.72 -1.05
CA LEU A 102 -16.08 6.90 -1.63
C LEU A 102 -15.93 8.21 -2.41
N ASN A 103 -17.04 8.82 -2.83
CA ASN A 103 -17.04 10.15 -3.42
C ASN A 103 -18.32 10.91 -3.03
N GLY A 104 -18.16 11.95 -2.22
CA GLY A 104 -19.29 12.75 -1.72
C GLY A 104 -20.08 13.45 -2.83
N ALA A 105 -19.39 14.04 -3.81
CA ALA A 105 -20.02 14.71 -4.94
C ALA A 105 -20.79 13.76 -5.86
N VAL A 106 -20.26 12.55 -6.10
CA VAL A 106 -20.96 11.51 -6.89
C VAL A 106 -22.23 11.09 -6.16
N PHE A 107 -22.15 10.81 -4.86
CA PHE A 107 -23.32 10.42 -4.09
C PHE A 107 -24.35 11.55 -4.00
N ALA A 108 -23.93 12.79 -3.76
CA ALA A 108 -24.81 13.95 -3.76
C ALA A 108 -25.56 14.11 -5.10
N LEU A 109 -24.89 13.87 -6.22
CA LEU A 109 -25.52 13.88 -7.54
C LEU A 109 -26.53 12.73 -7.70
N VAL A 110 -26.20 11.51 -7.26
CA VAL A 110 -27.15 10.38 -7.28
C VAL A 110 -28.42 10.71 -6.48
N LEU A 111 -28.28 11.34 -5.31
CA LEU A 111 -29.42 11.77 -4.49
C LEU A 111 -30.27 12.85 -5.20
N GLN A 112 -29.69 13.64 -6.10
CA GLN A 112 -30.43 14.62 -6.90
C GLN A 112 -31.22 13.98 -8.04
N LEU A 113 -30.73 12.87 -8.59
CA LEU A 113 -31.26 12.28 -9.81
C LEU A 113 -32.22 11.10 -9.56
N LEU A 114 -32.07 10.40 -8.44
CA LEU A 114 -32.78 9.13 -8.18
C LEU A 114 -33.35 9.10 -6.76
N ASP A 115 -34.50 8.44 -6.59
CA ASP A 115 -35.01 8.07 -5.26
C ASP A 115 -34.09 6.99 -4.65
N GLN A 116 -33.62 7.22 -3.43
CA GLN A 116 -32.77 6.30 -2.67
C GLN A 116 -33.39 5.95 -1.31
N GLN A 117 -34.62 6.38 -1.05
CA GLN A 117 -35.28 6.22 0.26
C GLN A 117 -35.45 4.75 0.67
N GLN A 118 -35.54 3.83 -0.30
CA GLN A 118 -35.81 2.42 -0.02
C GLN A 118 -34.72 1.76 0.84
N TRP A 119 -33.44 1.98 0.51
CA TRP A 119 -32.34 1.47 1.32
C TRP A 119 -31.89 2.48 2.38
N LEU A 120 -31.91 3.79 2.09
CA LEU A 120 -31.57 4.83 3.08
C LEU A 120 -32.52 4.83 4.29
N GLY A 121 -33.76 4.40 4.12
CA GLY A 121 -34.76 4.31 5.17
C GLY A 121 -34.69 3.03 6.01
N ASP A 122 -34.00 1.99 5.55
CA ASP A 122 -33.95 0.69 6.25
C ASP A 122 -33.13 0.83 7.55
N PRO A 123 -33.69 0.47 8.73
CA PRO A 123 -33.03 0.65 10.02
C PRO A 123 -31.72 -0.15 10.16
N ARG A 124 -31.49 -1.16 9.32
CA ARG A 124 -30.25 -1.94 9.29
C ARG A 124 -29.12 -1.23 8.56
N VAL A 125 -29.38 -0.14 7.83
CA VAL A 125 -28.33 0.61 7.13
C VAL A 125 -27.63 1.58 8.08
N GLU A 126 -26.31 1.68 7.99
CA GLU A 126 -25.50 2.77 8.54
C GLU A 126 -24.65 3.38 7.43
N LEU A 127 -24.61 4.71 7.37
CA LEU A 127 -23.96 5.45 6.29
C LEU A 127 -22.84 6.33 6.85
N MET A 128 -21.64 6.27 6.25
CA MET A 128 -20.49 7.08 6.63
C MET A 128 -19.59 7.36 5.43
N TYR A 129 -18.67 8.33 5.54
CA TYR A 129 -17.59 8.44 4.55
C TYR A 129 -16.54 7.38 4.85
N ALA A 130 -16.02 6.74 3.80
CA ALA A 130 -14.99 5.71 3.97
C ALA A 130 -13.76 6.29 4.69
N GLY A 131 -13.32 7.49 4.30
CA GLY A 131 -12.14 8.18 4.82
C GLY A 131 -12.18 8.52 6.32
N ASP A 132 -13.37 8.46 6.96
CA ASP A 132 -13.50 8.60 8.40
C ASP A 132 -12.93 7.37 9.15
N LEU A 133 -12.81 6.22 8.47
CA LEU A 133 -12.25 5.01 9.03
C LEU A 133 -10.73 5.01 9.04
N ALA A 134 -10.17 4.38 10.07
CA ALA A 134 -8.74 4.10 10.13
C ALA A 134 -8.33 3.02 9.13
N GLU A 135 -9.16 1.99 8.92
CA GLU A 135 -8.90 0.78 8.12
C GLU A 135 -10.21 0.23 7.51
N ILE A 136 -10.10 -0.55 6.42
CA ILE A 136 -11.20 -1.30 5.82
C ILE A 136 -11.80 -2.31 6.81
N GLN A 137 -13.02 -2.73 6.55
CA GLN A 137 -13.79 -3.65 7.39
C GLN A 137 -14.25 -4.84 6.54
N LEU A 138 -14.14 -6.05 7.08
CA LEU A 138 -14.51 -7.30 6.40
C LEU A 138 -15.81 -7.88 7.02
N PRO A 139 -16.61 -8.65 6.26
CA PRO A 139 -16.52 -8.84 4.81
C PRO A 139 -17.02 -7.59 4.07
N PHE A 140 -16.44 -7.31 2.91
CA PHE A 140 -16.87 -6.17 2.09
C PHE A 140 -16.97 -6.48 0.61
N PHE A 141 -17.80 -5.66 -0.06
CA PHE A 141 -17.72 -5.47 -1.50
C PHE A 141 -17.38 -4.00 -1.79
N ALA A 142 -16.48 -3.75 -2.74
CA ALA A 142 -16.12 -2.41 -3.18
C ALA A 142 -16.55 -2.22 -4.64
N LEU A 143 -17.39 -1.21 -4.90
CA LEU A 143 -17.90 -0.94 -6.25
C LEU A 143 -16.74 -0.51 -7.17
N PRO A 144 -16.46 -1.24 -8.26
CA PRO A 144 -15.32 -0.94 -9.14
C PRO A 144 -15.36 0.48 -9.71
N SER A 145 -16.56 0.97 -10.07
CA SER A 145 -16.78 2.33 -10.59
C SER A 145 -16.38 3.39 -9.57
N GLU A 146 -16.76 3.22 -8.30
CA GLU A 146 -16.43 4.18 -7.24
C GLU A 146 -15.00 4.05 -6.70
N LEU A 147 -14.33 2.91 -6.90
CA LEU A 147 -12.87 2.84 -6.68
C LEU A 147 -12.12 3.73 -7.66
N VAL A 148 -12.60 3.84 -8.91
CA VAL A 148 -12.02 4.74 -9.93
C VAL A 148 -12.39 6.20 -9.64
N LEU A 149 -13.63 6.45 -9.22
CA LEU A 149 -14.16 7.79 -8.98
C LEU A 149 -13.88 8.34 -7.57
N ALA A 150 -13.21 7.59 -6.68
CA ALA A 150 -13.02 8.04 -5.29
C ALA A 150 -12.39 9.43 -5.21
N ASP A 151 -12.88 10.24 -4.28
CA ASP A 151 -12.34 11.58 -4.02
C ASP A 151 -11.04 11.52 -3.18
N ASP A 152 -10.41 12.69 -3.01
CA ASP A 152 -9.14 12.79 -2.29
C ASP A 152 -9.28 12.45 -0.80
N PHE A 153 -10.43 12.72 -0.20
CA PHE A 153 -10.69 12.41 1.21
C PHE A 153 -10.71 10.90 1.46
N ASN A 154 -11.30 10.15 0.53
CA ASN A 154 -11.43 8.69 0.62
C ASN A 154 -10.26 7.92 0.00
N ALA A 155 -9.27 8.61 -0.57
CA ALA A 155 -8.15 8.00 -1.29
C ALA A 155 -7.42 6.92 -0.48
N LYS A 156 -7.16 7.16 0.81
CA LYS A 156 -6.51 6.18 1.71
C LYS A 156 -7.27 4.85 1.74
N ILE A 157 -8.59 4.89 1.94
CA ILE A 157 -9.39 3.68 2.05
C ILE A 157 -9.54 3.00 0.69
N ARG A 158 -9.71 3.77 -0.38
CA ARG A 158 -9.66 3.25 -1.76
C ARG A 158 -8.37 2.44 -2.00
N ASP A 159 -7.22 2.93 -1.55
CA ASP A 159 -5.92 2.25 -1.71
C ASP A 159 -5.88 0.91 -0.98
N ARG A 160 -6.40 0.86 0.25
CA ARG A 160 -6.49 -0.37 1.03
C ARG A 160 -7.47 -1.38 0.45
N LEU A 161 -8.63 -0.92 -0.05
CA LEU A 161 -9.58 -1.78 -0.75
C LEU A 161 -8.96 -2.42 -1.98
N ILE A 162 -8.25 -1.62 -2.78
CA ILE A 162 -7.54 -2.09 -3.98
C ILE A 162 -6.41 -3.07 -3.60
N SER A 163 -5.66 -2.80 -2.54
CA SER A 163 -4.63 -3.73 -2.09
C SER A 163 -5.22 -5.08 -1.68
N GLU A 164 -6.34 -5.05 -0.95
CA GLU A 164 -7.01 -6.26 -0.44
C GLU A 164 -7.63 -7.09 -1.58
N THR A 165 -8.32 -6.46 -2.53
CA THR A 165 -8.95 -7.18 -3.66
C THR A 165 -7.93 -7.85 -4.58
N HIS A 166 -6.71 -7.33 -4.64
CA HIS A 166 -5.63 -7.86 -5.47
C HIS A 166 -4.69 -8.83 -4.72
N LEU A 167 -4.84 -9.00 -3.40
CA LEU A 167 -3.91 -9.78 -2.56
C LEU A 167 -3.71 -11.21 -3.06
N THR A 168 -4.81 -11.93 -3.33
CA THR A 168 -4.76 -13.31 -3.83
C THR A 168 -4.06 -13.41 -5.18
N PHE A 169 -4.28 -12.44 -6.07
CA PHE A 169 -3.64 -12.42 -7.39
C PHE A 169 -2.14 -12.17 -7.27
N ASN A 170 -1.74 -11.19 -6.45
CA ASN A 170 -0.34 -10.82 -6.24
C ASN A 170 0.47 -11.96 -5.61
N ASN A 171 -0.16 -12.78 -4.77
CA ASN A 171 0.52 -13.88 -4.09
C ASN A 171 0.59 -15.19 -4.90
N ARG A 172 0.01 -15.25 -6.11
CA ARG A 172 0.04 -16.47 -6.96
C ARG A 172 1.44 -16.90 -7.35
N GLU A 173 2.35 -15.95 -7.54
CA GLU A 173 3.75 -16.25 -7.91
C GLU A 173 4.57 -16.78 -6.72
N PHE A 174 4.02 -16.80 -5.51
CA PHE A 174 4.69 -17.27 -4.29
C PHE A 174 4.09 -18.57 -3.77
N ASP A 175 3.79 -19.50 -4.68
CA ASP A 175 3.34 -20.86 -4.32
C ASP A 175 4.53 -21.65 -3.73
N PRO A 176 4.46 -22.12 -2.47
CA PRO A 176 5.54 -22.91 -1.85
C PRO A 176 5.86 -24.22 -2.59
N GLN A 177 5.00 -24.67 -3.50
CA GLN A 177 5.21 -25.86 -4.33
C GLN A 177 5.72 -25.55 -5.74
N ALA A 178 5.90 -24.28 -6.10
CA ALA A 178 6.42 -23.90 -7.41
C ALA A 178 7.86 -24.44 -7.59
N PRO A 179 8.18 -25.14 -8.70
CA PRO A 179 9.48 -25.78 -8.87
C PRO A 179 10.67 -24.81 -8.78
N ASP A 180 10.53 -23.60 -9.31
CA ASP A 180 11.54 -22.55 -9.29
C ASP A 180 11.81 -22.02 -7.87
N ILE A 181 10.76 -21.92 -7.03
CA ILE A 181 10.90 -21.57 -5.61
C ILE A 181 11.62 -22.69 -4.87
N VAL A 182 11.19 -23.94 -5.04
CA VAL A 182 11.81 -25.10 -4.38
C VAL A 182 13.29 -25.21 -4.76
N GLU A 183 13.62 -25.10 -6.04
CA GLU A 183 15.00 -25.14 -6.55
C GLU A 183 15.83 -23.99 -5.96
N ARG A 184 15.30 -22.76 -5.96
CA ARG A 184 15.99 -21.60 -5.38
C ARG A 184 16.29 -21.79 -3.90
N LEU A 185 15.30 -22.22 -3.11
CA LEU A 185 15.47 -22.45 -1.67
C LEU A 185 16.45 -23.59 -1.37
N GLN A 186 16.46 -24.66 -2.17
CA GLN A 186 17.43 -25.73 -2.06
C GLN A 186 18.85 -25.26 -2.36
N ALA A 187 19.03 -24.46 -3.42
CA ALA A 187 20.33 -23.91 -3.78
C ALA A 187 20.89 -22.94 -2.71
N SER A 188 20.02 -22.21 -2.01
CA SER A 188 20.42 -21.32 -0.89
C SER A 188 20.66 -22.05 0.44
N LEU A 189 20.34 -23.35 0.55
CA LEU A 189 20.27 -24.04 1.85
C LEU A 189 21.61 -24.09 2.58
N GLU A 190 22.70 -24.41 1.89
CA GLU A 190 24.03 -24.49 2.50
C GLU A 190 24.47 -23.14 3.07
N LEU A 191 24.16 -22.04 2.36
CA LEU A 191 24.43 -20.68 2.81
C LEU A 191 23.61 -20.34 4.06
N VAL A 192 22.30 -20.63 4.04
CA VAL A 192 21.41 -20.37 5.18
C VAL A 192 21.85 -21.12 6.45
N GLN A 193 22.38 -22.33 6.29
CA GLN A 193 22.92 -23.12 7.40
C GLN A 193 24.23 -22.53 7.95
N ALA A 194 25.10 -22.02 7.08
CA ALA A 194 26.41 -21.49 7.45
C ALA A 194 26.35 -20.04 7.97
N ASP A 195 25.43 -19.24 7.46
CA ASP A 195 25.35 -17.80 7.73
C ASP A 195 24.70 -17.49 9.09
N CYS A 196 24.97 -16.29 9.61
CA CYS A 196 24.52 -15.86 10.94
C CYS A 196 22.99 -15.70 10.99
N ASP A 197 22.42 -15.70 12.18
CA ASP A 197 21.00 -15.42 12.36
C ASP A 197 20.76 -13.91 12.45
N VAL A 198 19.87 -13.35 11.61
CA VAL A 198 19.48 -11.93 11.67
C VAL A 198 19.05 -11.50 13.08
N ALA A 199 18.54 -12.42 13.91
CA ALA A 199 18.17 -12.15 15.30
C ALA A 199 19.33 -11.67 16.16
N GLU A 200 20.58 -11.97 15.78
CA GLU A 200 21.78 -11.45 16.44
C GLU A 200 21.93 -9.94 16.28
N LEU A 201 21.31 -9.34 15.26
CA LEU A 201 21.28 -7.89 15.08
C LEU A 201 20.19 -7.22 15.93
N PHE A 202 19.22 -7.98 16.43
CA PHE A 202 18.13 -7.40 17.22
C PHE A 202 18.69 -6.78 18.49
N ASP A 203 18.07 -5.68 18.92
CA ASP A 203 18.44 -4.97 20.14
C ASP A 203 19.89 -4.39 20.15
N SER A 204 20.61 -4.41 19.02
CA SER A 204 22.00 -3.95 18.91
C SER A 204 22.17 -2.42 18.84
N ARG A 205 21.09 -1.67 18.63
CA ARG A 205 21.05 -0.21 18.42
C ARG A 205 19.95 0.47 19.25
N LYS A 206 19.74 -0.02 20.48
CA LYS A 206 18.71 0.49 21.39
C LYS A 206 18.74 2.01 21.55
N GLY A 207 17.60 2.64 21.29
CA GLY A 207 17.41 4.08 21.49
C GLY A 207 18.08 4.96 20.43
N GLN A 208 18.77 4.37 19.44
CA GLN A 208 19.49 5.13 18.42
C GLN A 208 18.57 5.53 17.26
N GLU A 209 19.06 6.47 16.45
CA GLU A 209 18.50 6.79 15.15
C GLU A 209 19.06 5.87 14.08
N ILE A 210 18.20 5.37 13.20
CA ILE A 210 18.57 4.57 12.03
C ILE A 210 17.99 5.19 10.77
N PHE A 211 18.81 5.30 9.74
CA PHE A 211 18.38 5.70 8.41
C PHE A 211 18.06 4.46 7.59
N VAL A 212 16.85 4.43 7.02
CA VAL A 212 16.44 3.40 6.06
C VAL A 212 16.36 4.05 4.68
N ILE A 213 17.22 3.59 3.78
CA ILE A 213 17.48 4.21 2.49
C ILE A 213 16.96 3.30 1.38
N ALA A 214 15.83 3.70 0.78
CA ALA A 214 15.23 3.09 -0.39
C ALA A 214 15.65 3.80 -1.69
N THR A 215 15.19 3.31 -2.84
CA THR A 215 15.69 3.71 -4.18
C THR A 215 14.74 4.64 -4.94
N GLY A 216 13.76 5.26 -4.27
CA GLY A 216 12.87 6.22 -4.91
C GLY A 216 13.64 7.44 -5.44
N PRO A 217 13.13 8.13 -6.49
CA PRO A 217 13.85 9.25 -7.12
C PRO A 217 14.24 10.39 -6.17
N SER A 218 13.52 10.62 -5.07
CA SER A 218 13.87 11.66 -4.08
C SER A 218 15.20 11.39 -3.37
N LEU A 219 15.74 10.17 -3.43
CA LEU A 219 17.09 9.87 -2.95
C LEU A 219 18.16 10.74 -3.64
N GLU A 220 17.96 11.11 -4.91
CA GLU A 220 18.92 11.95 -5.66
C GLU A 220 19.22 13.28 -4.96
N GLN A 221 18.26 13.82 -4.21
CA GLN A 221 18.38 15.09 -3.50
C GLN A 221 19.16 14.95 -2.18
N HIS A 222 19.43 13.72 -1.73
CA HIS A 222 20.00 13.42 -0.43
C HIS A 222 21.43 12.88 -0.50
N PHE A 223 21.99 12.57 -1.68
CA PHE A 223 23.31 11.95 -1.79
C PHE A 223 24.42 12.76 -1.09
N GLU A 224 24.48 14.07 -1.32
CA GLU A 224 25.48 14.94 -0.67
C GLU A 224 25.31 14.99 0.85
N THR A 225 24.07 15.12 1.32
CA THR A 225 23.75 15.15 2.76
C THR A 225 24.10 13.82 3.43
N LEU A 226 23.72 12.68 2.83
CA LEU A 226 24.03 11.35 3.33
C LEU A 226 25.55 11.11 3.35
N ARG A 227 26.28 11.58 2.33
CA ARG A 227 27.74 11.52 2.30
C ARG A 227 28.37 12.35 3.42
N ALA A 228 27.87 13.56 3.65
CA ALA A 228 28.35 14.42 4.74
C ALA A 228 28.12 13.76 6.11
N ILE A 229 26.92 13.20 6.35
CA ILE A 229 26.59 12.48 7.59
C ILE A 229 27.44 11.21 7.74
N ARG A 230 27.67 10.47 6.65
CA ARG A 230 28.49 9.25 6.68
C ARG A 230 29.93 9.50 7.17
N ASN A 231 30.46 10.69 6.93
CA ASN A 231 31.82 11.10 7.34
C ASN A 231 31.90 11.63 8.79
N GLN A 232 30.79 11.72 9.51
CA GLN A 232 30.77 12.11 10.92
C GLN A 232 31.17 10.92 11.81
N ALA A 233 31.85 11.23 12.92
CA ALA A 233 32.27 10.20 13.89
C ALA A 233 31.06 9.59 14.62
N GLU A 234 30.12 10.44 15.02
CA GLU A 234 28.83 10.04 15.58
C GLU A 234 27.77 10.27 14.51
N ARG A 235 27.15 9.20 14.04
CA ARG A 235 26.13 9.24 12.99
C ARG A 235 25.11 8.11 13.17
N PRO A 236 23.92 8.24 12.57
CA PRO A 236 22.96 7.14 12.46
C PRO A 236 23.54 5.93 11.71
N LEU A 237 23.01 4.74 12.03
CA LEU A 237 23.25 3.54 11.23
C LEU A 237 22.51 3.67 9.89
N PHE A 238 23.16 3.31 8.78
CA PHE A 238 22.56 3.32 7.45
C PHE A 238 22.19 1.91 7.04
N ILE A 239 20.89 1.63 6.94
CA ILE A 239 20.34 0.43 6.32
C ILE A 239 19.85 0.83 4.93
N CYS A 240 20.33 0.21 3.87
CA CYS A 240 19.78 0.43 2.53
C CYS A 240 19.12 -0.83 1.97
N VAL A 241 18.14 -0.64 1.09
CA VAL A 241 17.62 -1.72 0.26
C VAL A 241 18.62 -2.06 -0.84
N ASP A 242 18.54 -3.27 -1.37
CA ASP A 242 19.39 -3.80 -2.44
C ASP A 242 19.57 -2.86 -3.65
N THR A 243 18.48 -2.30 -4.17
CA THR A 243 18.50 -1.43 -5.36
C THR A 243 19.08 -0.04 -5.11
N ALA A 244 19.18 0.39 -3.84
CA ALA A 244 19.78 1.66 -3.44
C ALA A 244 21.30 1.53 -3.27
N TYR A 245 21.80 0.30 -3.06
CA TYR A 245 23.20 0.04 -2.76
C TYR A 245 24.15 0.61 -3.81
N ARG A 246 24.00 0.23 -5.08
CA ARG A 246 24.86 0.74 -6.16
C ARG A 246 24.77 2.27 -6.33
N PRO A 247 23.58 2.90 -6.45
CA PRO A 247 23.48 4.36 -6.51
C PRO A 247 24.17 5.08 -5.35
N LEU A 248 24.10 4.55 -4.13
CA LEU A 248 24.79 5.10 -2.97
C LEU A 248 26.31 5.03 -3.13
N LEU A 249 26.85 3.87 -3.55
CA LEU A 249 28.28 3.72 -3.79
C LEU A 249 28.80 4.66 -4.87
N ASP A 250 28.06 4.82 -5.97
CA ASP A 250 28.41 5.70 -7.09
C ASP A 250 28.54 7.17 -6.63
N HIS A 251 27.88 7.55 -5.52
CA HIS A 251 27.95 8.88 -4.91
C HIS A 251 28.84 8.92 -3.65
N GLY A 252 29.62 7.87 -3.38
CA GLY A 252 30.53 7.81 -2.23
C GLY A 252 29.83 7.66 -0.88
N VAL A 253 28.57 7.21 -0.87
CA VAL A 253 27.82 6.89 0.35
C VAL A 253 27.92 5.39 0.57
N ARG A 254 28.61 4.97 1.63
CA ARG A 254 28.63 3.56 2.04
C ARG A 254 27.49 3.31 3.04
N PRO A 255 26.72 2.22 2.95
CA PRO A 255 25.80 1.79 4.00
C PRO A 255 26.53 0.97 5.08
N ASP A 256 25.84 0.66 6.18
CA ASP A 256 26.30 -0.30 7.19
C ASP A 256 25.66 -1.68 6.98
N VAL A 257 24.39 -1.67 6.56
CA VAL A 257 23.59 -2.88 6.29
C VAL A 257 22.92 -2.74 4.94
N VAL A 258 22.94 -3.80 4.16
CA VAL A 258 22.13 -3.98 2.96
C VAL A 258 21.08 -5.04 3.24
N VAL A 259 19.83 -4.77 2.88
CA VAL A 259 18.74 -5.74 2.95
C VAL A 259 18.38 -6.19 1.55
N SER A 260 18.30 -7.50 1.32
CA SER A 260 17.94 -8.08 0.02
C SER A 260 16.98 -9.25 0.18
N ILE A 261 15.85 -9.21 -0.53
CA ILE A 261 14.85 -10.29 -0.51
C ILE A 261 14.40 -10.70 -1.91
N ASP A 262 14.80 -9.96 -2.94
CA ASP A 262 14.28 -10.10 -4.29
C ASP A 262 15.12 -11.09 -5.11
N GLN A 263 14.45 -12.10 -5.66
CA GLN A 263 15.03 -13.14 -6.50
C GLN A 263 15.60 -12.64 -7.85
N ARG A 264 15.28 -11.40 -8.24
CA ARG A 264 15.76 -10.76 -9.48
C ARG A 264 17.04 -9.95 -9.28
N ILE A 265 17.53 -9.85 -8.05
CA ILE A 265 18.79 -9.16 -7.73
C ILE A 265 19.98 -9.96 -8.26
N SER A 266 20.97 -9.23 -8.76
CA SER A 266 22.19 -9.76 -9.38
C SER A 266 23.37 -8.84 -9.04
N ALA A 267 24.59 -9.21 -9.45
CA ALA A 267 25.78 -8.39 -9.26
C ALA A 267 25.67 -6.98 -9.89
N ARG A 268 24.74 -6.76 -10.84
CA ARG A 268 24.43 -5.42 -11.37
C ARG A 268 23.90 -4.47 -10.30
N HIS A 269 23.16 -5.01 -9.34
CA HIS A 269 22.49 -4.28 -8.26
C HIS A 269 23.34 -4.30 -6.99
N LEU A 270 23.92 -5.47 -6.68
CA LEU A 270 24.78 -5.72 -5.53
C LEU A 270 26.20 -6.10 -5.97
N PRO A 271 27.00 -5.14 -6.47
CA PRO A 271 28.40 -5.40 -6.80
C PRO A 271 29.16 -5.88 -5.53
N PRO A 272 29.88 -7.01 -5.60
CA PRO A 272 30.51 -7.61 -4.42
C PRO A 272 31.77 -6.89 -3.95
N GLU A 273 32.36 -6.02 -4.77
CA GLU A 273 33.63 -5.37 -4.48
C GLU A 273 33.52 -4.42 -3.27
N GLY A 274 34.43 -4.59 -2.31
CA GLY A 274 34.49 -3.73 -1.13
C GLY A 274 33.41 -4.01 -0.09
N THR A 275 32.69 -5.13 -0.16
CA THR A 275 31.60 -5.45 0.78
C THR A 275 32.06 -5.96 2.15
N ALA A 276 33.37 -6.12 2.38
CA ALA A 276 33.93 -6.81 3.55
C ALA A 276 33.47 -6.25 4.92
N ASP A 277 33.16 -4.97 5.02
CA ASP A 277 32.69 -4.29 6.24
C ASP A 277 31.18 -3.98 6.24
N ILE A 278 30.44 -4.49 5.25
CA ILE A 278 29.02 -4.23 5.07
C ILE A 278 28.23 -5.52 5.35
N ILE A 279 27.26 -5.42 6.25
CA ILE A 279 26.37 -6.54 6.57
C ILE A 279 25.36 -6.73 5.44
N LEU A 280 25.16 -7.97 5.01
CA LEU A 280 24.03 -8.37 4.16
C LEU A 280 23.00 -9.13 5.00
N ALA A 281 21.84 -8.53 5.25
CA ALA A 281 20.67 -9.22 5.77
C ALA A 281 19.80 -9.68 4.59
N TYR A 282 19.55 -10.98 4.48
CA TYR A 282 18.88 -11.53 3.29
C TYR A 282 17.79 -12.53 3.62
N MET A 283 16.92 -12.79 2.63
CA MET A 283 16.01 -13.94 2.64
C MET A 283 16.42 -14.94 1.54
N PRO A 284 16.20 -16.26 1.72
CA PRO A 284 16.78 -17.30 0.86
C PRO A 284 16.37 -17.29 -0.62
N MET A 285 15.43 -16.45 -1.04
CA MET A 285 15.06 -16.30 -2.46
C MET A 285 16.07 -15.49 -3.27
N VAL A 286 16.97 -14.75 -2.63
CA VAL A 286 18.08 -14.05 -3.31
C VAL A 286 18.95 -15.07 -4.05
N ASP A 287 19.49 -14.68 -5.21
CA ASP A 287 20.34 -15.56 -6.00
C ASP A 287 21.58 -16.02 -5.21
N PRO A 288 21.81 -17.34 -5.05
CA PRO A 288 22.97 -17.87 -4.34
C PRO A 288 24.31 -17.33 -4.84
N GLN A 289 24.45 -17.04 -6.14
CA GLN A 289 25.69 -16.49 -6.68
C GLN A 289 25.97 -15.07 -6.15
N VAL A 290 24.92 -14.28 -5.89
CA VAL A 290 25.04 -12.95 -5.27
C VAL A 290 25.45 -13.09 -3.81
N LEU A 291 24.85 -14.05 -3.10
CA LEU A 291 25.15 -14.33 -1.71
C LEU A 291 26.60 -14.81 -1.55
N GLU A 292 27.04 -15.78 -2.36
CA GLU A 292 28.41 -16.32 -2.38
C GLU A 292 29.46 -15.26 -2.69
N ALA A 293 29.15 -14.35 -3.61
CA ALA A 293 30.06 -13.27 -3.99
C ALA A 293 30.21 -12.19 -2.89
N TRP A 294 29.25 -12.08 -1.97
CA TRP A 294 29.30 -11.09 -0.89
C TRP A 294 30.46 -11.40 0.09
N GLN A 295 31.34 -10.43 0.29
CA GLN A 295 32.58 -10.60 1.07
C GLN A 295 32.38 -10.28 2.56
N GLY A 296 31.35 -9.51 2.89
CA GLY A 296 31.02 -9.11 4.26
C GLY A 296 30.21 -10.16 5.02
N PRO A 297 29.86 -9.86 6.29
CA PRO A 297 29.00 -10.73 7.09
C PRO A 297 27.61 -10.89 6.48
N ARG A 298 27.11 -12.13 6.44
CA ARG A 298 25.75 -12.45 5.96
C ARG A 298 24.88 -12.94 7.10
N TYR A 299 23.64 -12.44 7.13
CA TYR A 299 22.62 -12.74 8.13
C TYR A 299 21.36 -13.22 7.43
N ALA A 300 21.04 -14.50 7.60
CA ALA A 300 19.84 -15.10 7.04
C ALA A 300 18.61 -14.74 7.88
N SER A 301 17.51 -14.44 7.20
CA SER A 301 16.21 -14.15 7.78
C SER A 301 15.09 -14.84 6.99
N TYR A 302 13.90 -14.91 7.58
CA TYR A 302 12.70 -15.35 6.88
C TYR A 302 11.59 -14.31 7.00
N SER A 303 10.53 -14.45 6.20
CA SER A 303 9.26 -13.79 6.46
C SER A 303 8.20 -14.79 6.90
N ALA A 304 7.03 -14.28 7.29
CA ALA A 304 5.87 -15.10 7.59
C ALA A 304 5.31 -15.87 6.38
N SER A 305 5.83 -15.64 5.16
CA SER A 305 5.38 -16.27 3.92
C SER A 305 5.39 -17.82 4.03
N PRO A 306 4.38 -18.50 3.46
CA PRO A 306 4.35 -19.96 3.38
C PRO A 306 5.56 -20.57 2.68
N ILE A 307 6.19 -19.87 1.73
CA ILE A 307 7.37 -20.37 1.00
C ILE A 307 8.53 -20.73 1.94
N TYR A 308 8.67 -20.03 3.07
CA TYR A 308 9.72 -20.27 4.05
C TYR A 308 9.29 -21.19 5.20
N GLN A 309 8.06 -21.71 5.21
CA GLN A 309 7.54 -22.49 6.34
C GLN A 309 8.42 -23.70 6.68
N GLN A 310 8.83 -24.46 5.66
CA GLN A 310 9.66 -25.65 5.86
C GLN A 310 11.07 -25.28 6.35
N LEU A 311 11.67 -24.23 5.80
CA LEU A 311 12.98 -23.74 6.24
C LEU A 311 12.94 -23.26 7.69
N ARG A 312 11.93 -22.46 8.08
CA ARG A 312 11.74 -21.99 9.46
C ARG A 312 11.63 -23.13 10.48
N GLN A 313 10.96 -24.22 10.11
CA GLN A 313 10.79 -25.38 11.00
C GLN A 313 12.08 -26.18 11.19
N GLN A 314 12.89 -26.31 10.14
CA GLN A 314 14.09 -27.16 10.14
C GLN A 314 15.35 -26.37 10.55
N TRP A 315 15.44 -25.10 10.19
CA TRP A 315 16.54 -24.19 10.51
C TRP A 315 15.97 -22.86 11.02
N PRO A 316 15.60 -22.76 12.30
CA PRO A 316 15.06 -21.53 12.86
C PRO A 316 16.05 -20.38 12.76
N LYS A 317 15.59 -19.25 12.24
CA LYS A 317 16.26 -17.95 12.20
C LYS A 317 15.24 -16.86 12.51
N GLY A 318 15.71 -15.67 12.81
CA GLY A 318 14.91 -14.47 13.00
C GLY A 318 14.04 -14.16 11.78
N GLU A 319 12.82 -13.69 12.06
CA GLU A 319 11.90 -13.28 11.02
C GLU A 319 11.91 -11.76 10.86
N LEU A 320 11.76 -11.29 9.63
CA LEU A 320 11.51 -9.90 9.27
C LEU A 320 10.16 -9.78 8.56
N TYR A 321 9.44 -8.69 8.83
CA TYR A 321 8.16 -8.40 8.22
C TYR A 321 8.32 -8.17 6.71
N GLY A 322 7.48 -8.82 5.92
CA GLY A 322 7.43 -8.69 4.47
C GLY A 322 6.10 -8.12 4.01
N GLY A 323 6.14 -6.92 3.40
CA GLY A 323 4.97 -6.25 2.80
C GLY A 323 5.06 -6.16 1.26
N GLY A 324 5.83 -7.06 0.62
CA GLY A 324 5.98 -7.12 -0.84
C GLY A 324 7.08 -6.25 -1.46
N SER A 325 7.78 -5.44 -0.65
CA SER A 325 8.96 -4.65 -1.06
C SER A 325 10.07 -4.75 -0.01
N VAL A 326 11.32 -4.66 -0.44
CA VAL A 326 12.55 -4.74 0.39
C VAL A 326 12.58 -3.67 1.49
N ILE A 327 11.87 -2.54 1.31
CA ILE A 327 11.78 -1.51 2.34
C ILE A 327 11.13 -2.03 3.63
N HIS A 328 10.17 -2.96 3.54
CA HIS A 328 9.47 -3.48 4.72
C HIS A 328 10.39 -4.26 5.67
N PRO A 329 11.16 -5.27 5.22
CA PRO A 329 12.12 -5.93 6.10
C PRO A 329 13.25 -5.01 6.52
N ALA A 330 13.62 -3.99 5.74
CA ALA A 330 14.63 -3.01 6.15
C ALA A 330 14.15 -2.11 7.30
N VAL A 331 12.91 -1.63 7.23
CA VAL A 331 12.29 -0.87 8.32
C VAL A 331 12.07 -1.76 9.55
N ASP A 332 11.59 -3.00 9.37
CA ASP A 332 11.41 -3.93 10.48
C ASP A 332 12.74 -4.31 11.15
N LEU A 333 13.80 -4.49 10.37
CA LEU A 333 15.14 -4.70 10.91
C LEU A 333 15.55 -3.49 11.77
N ALA A 334 15.37 -2.25 11.29
CA ALA A 334 15.68 -1.06 12.07
C ALA A 334 14.90 -1.01 13.41
N VAL A 335 13.61 -1.34 13.38
CA VAL A 335 12.77 -1.43 14.59
C VAL A 335 13.29 -2.51 15.53
N LYS A 336 13.56 -3.72 15.03
CA LYS A 336 14.04 -4.85 15.82
C LYS A 336 15.46 -4.68 16.35
N MET A 337 16.29 -3.88 15.69
CA MET A 337 17.58 -3.42 16.23
C MET A 337 17.40 -2.47 17.44
N GLY A 338 16.18 -2.02 17.72
CA GLY A 338 15.84 -1.21 18.89
C GLY A 338 15.84 0.29 18.62
N ALA A 339 15.73 0.73 17.37
CA ALA A 339 15.73 2.15 17.02
C ALA A 339 14.58 2.90 17.73
N ALA A 340 14.89 4.07 18.31
CA ALA A 340 13.85 4.98 18.78
C ALA A 340 13.33 5.90 17.67
N GLN A 341 14.17 6.15 16.66
CA GLN A 341 13.88 7.04 15.53
C GLN A 341 14.33 6.38 14.23
N ILE A 342 13.47 6.43 13.21
CA ILE A 342 13.76 5.91 11.87
C ILE A 342 13.47 6.99 10.85
N THR A 343 14.49 7.36 10.06
CA THR A 343 14.33 8.33 8.97
C THR A 343 14.40 7.62 7.62
N LEU A 344 13.33 7.76 6.85
CA LEU A 344 13.15 7.13 5.54
C LEU A 344 13.68 8.05 4.43
N PHE A 345 14.55 7.52 3.56
CA PHE A 345 15.06 8.19 2.37
C PHE A 345 14.64 7.41 1.12
N GLY A 346 14.27 8.11 0.04
CA GLY A 346 13.85 7.46 -1.21
C GLY A 346 12.61 6.56 -1.07
N ALA A 347 11.81 6.72 -0.02
CA ALA A 347 10.58 5.96 0.20
C ALA A 347 9.39 6.60 -0.53
N ASP A 348 9.49 6.74 -1.86
CA ASP A 348 8.59 7.61 -2.61
C ASP A 348 7.22 7.00 -2.92
N PHE A 349 7.12 5.68 -3.16
CA PHE A 349 5.87 4.99 -3.55
C PHE A 349 5.06 5.68 -4.66
N ALA A 350 5.73 6.46 -5.50
CA ALA A 350 5.19 7.30 -6.55
C ALA A 350 6.33 7.64 -7.52
N PHE A 351 6.02 8.44 -8.54
CA PHE A 351 6.97 8.81 -9.59
C PHE A 351 7.29 10.31 -9.60
N PRO A 352 7.97 10.85 -8.58
CA PRO A 352 8.40 12.25 -8.59
C PRO A 352 9.33 12.54 -9.77
N GLY A 353 9.01 13.61 -10.49
CA GLY A 353 9.74 14.01 -11.70
C GLY A 353 9.63 13.01 -12.86
N ASP A 354 8.57 12.19 -12.90
CA ASP A 354 8.36 11.14 -13.91
C ASP A 354 9.54 10.14 -13.97
N LYS A 355 10.23 9.93 -12.84
CA LYS A 355 11.28 8.92 -12.65
C LYS A 355 10.76 7.76 -11.80
N THR A 356 11.26 6.55 -12.06
CA THR A 356 10.90 5.37 -11.27
C THR A 356 11.83 5.14 -10.08
N HIS A 357 13.14 5.28 -10.29
CA HIS A 357 14.16 5.03 -9.28
C HIS A 357 15.36 5.97 -9.43
N ALA A 358 16.03 6.28 -8.32
CA ALA A 358 17.27 7.06 -8.32
C ALA A 358 18.45 6.23 -8.85
N GLY A 359 19.22 6.78 -9.81
CA GLY A 359 20.41 6.12 -10.35
C GLY A 359 20.15 4.98 -11.35
N TRP A 360 18.89 4.77 -11.77
CA TRP A 360 18.49 3.75 -12.75
C TRP A 360 17.69 4.36 -13.89
N ASN A 361 17.78 3.79 -15.09
CA ASN A 361 16.96 4.22 -16.22
C ASN A 361 15.53 3.66 -16.10
N ASP A 362 14.56 4.31 -16.76
CA ASP A 362 13.19 3.78 -16.80
C ASP A 362 13.15 2.37 -17.41
N GLY A 363 12.43 1.46 -16.77
CA GLY A 363 12.37 0.05 -17.14
C GLY A 363 13.47 -0.86 -16.56
N ASP A 364 14.51 -0.32 -15.91
CA ASP A 364 15.62 -1.15 -15.41
C ASP A 364 15.24 -2.05 -14.23
N LEU A 365 14.35 -1.57 -13.34
CA LEU A 365 13.96 -2.24 -12.09
C LEU A 365 12.48 -2.65 -12.07
N GLY A 366 11.76 -2.53 -13.19
CA GLY A 366 10.33 -2.79 -13.23
C GLY A 366 9.64 -2.26 -14.49
N PRO A 367 8.29 -2.23 -14.52
CA PRO A 367 7.54 -1.74 -15.66
C PRO A 367 7.76 -0.24 -15.91
N GLN A 368 7.67 0.16 -17.19
CA GLN A 368 7.88 1.54 -17.64
C GLN A 368 6.79 2.50 -17.12
N LEU A 369 7.18 3.76 -16.92
CA LEU A 369 6.32 4.83 -16.40
C LEU A 369 5.02 5.02 -17.22
N GLY A 370 5.05 4.76 -18.53
CA GLY A 370 3.91 4.94 -19.44
C GLY A 370 2.67 4.08 -19.12
N VAL A 371 2.79 3.10 -18.23
CA VAL A 371 1.70 2.21 -17.81
C VAL A 371 0.98 2.72 -16.54
N ALA A 372 1.50 3.76 -15.88
CA ALA A 372 0.98 4.29 -14.63
C ALA A 372 -0.36 5.02 -14.81
N LYS A 373 -1.45 4.37 -14.41
CA LYS A 373 -2.82 4.95 -14.40
C LYS A 373 -3.31 5.35 -13.01
N HIS A 374 -2.54 5.04 -11.97
CA HIS A 374 -2.94 5.26 -10.58
C HIS A 374 -2.32 6.54 -10.02
N TRP A 375 -2.89 7.01 -8.90
CA TRP A 375 -2.40 8.18 -8.21
C TRP A 375 -2.52 8.04 -6.69
N VAL A 376 -1.65 8.75 -5.98
CA VAL A 376 -1.65 8.98 -4.53
C VAL A 376 -1.48 10.47 -4.25
N LEU A 377 -1.69 10.90 -3.01
CA LEU A 377 -1.35 12.26 -2.60
C LEU A 377 0.11 12.32 -2.18
N ASP A 378 0.83 13.34 -2.64
CA ASP A 378 2.20 13.61 -2.24
C ASP A 378 2.27 14.29 -0.86
N GLY A 379 3.47 14.55 -0.37
CA GLY A 379 3.71 15.26 0.89
C GLY A 379 3.24 16.73 0.93
N ARG A 380 2.69 17.24 -0.17
CA ARG A 380 2.10 18.58 -0.33
C ARG A 380 0.58 18.51 -0.57
N GLY A 381 -0.02 17.32 -0.57
CA GLY A 381 -1.44 17.10 -0.81
C GLY A 381 -1.84 17.15 -2.29
N GLN A 382 -0.88 17.05 -3.21
CA GLN A 382 -1.13 17.04 -4.65
C GLN A 382 -1.19 15.61 -5.18
N ARG A 383 -2.04 15.36 -6.19
CA ARG A 383 -2.08 14.04 -6.84
C ARG A 383 -0.79 13.81 -7.64
N ILE A 384 -0.10 12.71 -7.36
CA ILE A 384 1.08 12.26 -8.07
C ILE A 384 0.85 10.87 -8.66
N LYS A 385 1.42 10.60 -9.85
CA LYS A 385 1.32 9.30 -10.50
C LYS A 385 2.00 8.23 -9.66
N THR A 386 1.38 7.06 -9.63
CA THR A 386 1.94 5.86 -9.03
C THR A 386 1.44 4.62 -9.77
N GLN A 387 1.83 3.44 -9.28
CA GLN A 387 1.40 2.14 -9.77
C GLN A 387 0.76 1.31 -8.65
N LEU A 388 0.10 0.23 -9.05
CA LEU A 388 -0.73 -0.57 -8.15
C LEU A 388 0.08 -1.18 -7.00
N ASN A 389 1.21 -1.82 -7.31
CA ASN A 389 2.12 -2.40 -6.32
C ASN A 389 2.70 -1.36 -5.36
N PHE A 390 3.03 -0.15 -5.84
CA PHE A 390 3.51 0.92 -4.96
C PHE A 390 2.45 1.37 -3.94
N ARG A 391 1.17 1.40 -4.33
CA ARG A 391 0.07 1.66 -3.38
C ARG A 391 -0.04 0.56 -2.34
N SER A 392 0.10 -0.71 -2.73
CA SER A 392 0.14 -1.82 -1.78
C SER A 392 1.32 -1.70 -0.82
N TYR A 393 2.52 -1.39 -1.31
CA TYR A 393 3.70 -1.21 -0.46
C TYR A 393 3.53 -0.03 0.50
N LEU A 394 2.95 1.08 0.05
CA LEU A 394 2.63 2.21 0.92
C LEU A 394 1.66 1.77 2.03
N CYS A 395 0.57 1.07 1.68
CA CYS A 395 -0.41 0.59 2.66
C CYS A 395 0.22 -0.33 3.71
N GLU A 396 1.06 -1.27 3.30
CA GLU A 396 1.74 -2.20 4.20
C GLU A 396 2.73 -1.47 5.12
N LEU A 397 3.50 -0.50 4.60
CA LEU A 397 4.37 0.33 5.43
C LEU A 397 3.58 1.16 6.45
N GLU A 398 2.46 1.76 6.07
CA GLU A 398 1.60 2.53 7.00
C GLU A 398 1.01 1.64 8.10
N ARG A 399 0.56 0.43 7.76
CA ARG A 399 0.09 -0.57 8.74
C ARG A 399 1.21 -0.95 9.68
N PHE A 400 2.42 -1.17 9.15
CA PHE A 400 3.59 -1.46 9.95
C PHE A 400 3.91 -0.31 10.93
N ILE A 401 3.96 0.94 10.45
CA ILE A 401 4.21 2.12 11.29
C ILE A 401 3.17 2.24 12.41
N ALA A 402 1.88 2.06 12.09
CA ALA A 402 0.80 2.13 13.08
C ALA A 402 0.92 1.05 14.18
N GLY A 403 1.50 -0.11 13.86
CA GLY A 403 1.79 -1.17 14.82
C GLY A 403 2.97 -0.89 15.76
N HIS A 404 3.76 0.16 15.51
CA HIS A 404 4.97 0.49 16.27
C HIS A 404 4.93 1.91 16.84
N PRO A 405 3.95 2.25 17.72
CA PRO A 405 3.77 3.62 18.23
C PRO A 405 4.91 4.11 19.14
N HIS A 406 5.81 3.22 19.55
CA HIS A 406 6.98 3.54 20.37
C HIS A 406 8.18 4.03 19.53
N VAL A 407 8.14 3.87 18.20
CA VAL A 407 9.18 4.33 17.28
C VAL A 407 8.68 5.58 16.56
N ARG A 408 9.55 6.59 16.45
CA ARG A 408 9.24 7.78 15.67
C ARG A 408 9.73 7.61 14.23
N PHE A 409 8.79 7.66 13.29
CA PHE A 409 9.09 7.57 11.86
C PHE A 409 9.14 8.97 11.23
N TYR A 410 10.20 9.22 10.47
CA TYR A 410 10.40 10.44 9.69
C TYR A 410 10.44 10.15 8.20
N ASN A 411 9.83 11.03 7.40
CA ASN A 411 9.97 11.06 5.94
C ASN A 411 10.87 12.23 5.53
N SER A 412 11.90 11.97 4.74
CA SER A 412 12.84 12.99 4.23
C SER A 412 12.37 13.67 2.93
N SER A 413 11.22 13.31 2.35
CA SER A 413 10.78 13.88 1.07
C SER A 413 9.30 14.22 1.07
N ARG A 414 8.95 15.41 0.58
CA ARG A 414 7.56 15.78 0.24
C ARG A 414 7.18 15.46 -1.19
N ALA A 415 8.14 15.06 -2.03
CA ALA A 415 7.92 14.81 -3.44
C ALA A 415 7.28 13.42 -3.72
N GLY A 416 7.54 12.45 -2.85
CA GLY A 416 6.89 11.14 -2.88
C GLY A 416 5.50 11.15 -2.25
N ALA A 417 4.87 9.99 -2.22
CA ALA A 417 3.61 9.74 -1.54
C ALA A 417 3.67 10.19 -0.07
N MET A 418 2.58 10.76 0.43
CA MET A 418 2.38 10.96 1.85
C MET A 418 2.34 9.59 2.54
N ILE A 419 3.18 9.40 3.56
CA ILE A 419 3.23 8.17 4.37
C ILE A 419 2.52 8.44 5.70
N VAL A 420 1.33 7.89 5.88
CA VAL A 420 0.57 8.05 7.13
C VAL A 420 1.33 7.42 8.30
N GLY A 421 1.47 8.18 9.39
CA GLY A 421 2.19 7.77 10.59
C GLY A 421 3.66 8.21 10.62
N ALA A 422 4.22 8.67 9.49
CA ALA A 422 5.52 9.34 9.45
C ALA A 422 5.35 10.86 9.43
N VAL A 423 6.18 11.58 10.19
CA VAL A 423 6.25 13.05 10.14
C VAL A 423 7.40 13.50 9.24
N PHE A 424 7.32 14.68 8.64
CA PHE A 424 8.45 15.19 7.85
C PHE A 424 9.64 15.52 8.77
N HIS A 425 10.84 15.09 8.38
CA HIS A 425 12.06 15.38 9.12
C HIS A 425 12.31 16.90 9.14
N PRO A 426 12.54 17.53 10.31
CA PRO A 426 12.61 18.99 10.41
C PRO A 426 13.75 19.62 9.60
N GLU A 427 14.85 18.89 9.43
CA GLU A 427 16.08 19.42 8.80
C GLU A 427 16.45 18.72 7.48
N LEU A 428 15.93 17.52 7.26
CA LEU A 428 16.33 16.67 6.12
C LEU A 428 15.25 16.62 5.05
N THR A 429 14.08 17.22 5.29
CA THR A 429 12.99 17.20 4.31
C THR A 429 13.23 18.14 3.14
N VAL A 430 13.08 17.59 1.94
CA VAL A 430 13.08 18.29 0.65
C VAL A 430 11.71 18.36 -0.03
#